data_AF-A0A4Q7MEH5-F1
#
_entry.id   AF-A0A4Q7MEH5-F1
#
_cell.length_a   1.000
_cell.length_b   1.000
_cell.length_c   1.000
_cell.angle_alpha   90.00
_cell.angle_beta   90.00
_cell.angle_gamma   90.00
#
_symmetry.space_group_name_H-M   'P 1'
#
loop_
_entity.id
_entity.type
_entity.pdbx_description
1 polymer ?
#
loop_
_entity_poly.entity_id
_entity_poly.type
_entity_poly.pdbx_seq_one_letter_code
_entity_poly.pdbx_strand_id
1 'polypeptide(L)'
;MNATDPIRRSTDIHRLLDEAFAGVELTPETQDLKEEIRDNLLFRVAELEASGVEPSDAARRAIAELGDIRALVDGEAAAASPARPESASAAALRNQVRPKPGFVVRTVLISIVAAVALVLLVLGLVGVLSFGTGVLIGLSAVFGAGLGVVTADALRQETTTNHPLPTGRAVAFGASTGVLLAGLAFTGVVIVRLDLAWIILGALLVIAAIGVLSYLGATQTNRHKPWMVEQQRAMRTGNRFEEDPASAARFGIYTAATWTVAFVVAIVLGFTVGWLWAPVALVGGFVVMLIVLARMLFGADARSKG
;
A
#
# COMPACT_ATOMS: atom_id res chain seq x y z
N MET A 1 -3.45 34.67 42.09
CA MET A 1 -2.67 34.50 40.84
C MET A 1 -2.75 33.04 40.45
N ASN A 2 -3.60 32.74 39.48
CA ASN A 2 -3.82 31.41 38.89
C ASN A 2 -2.78 31.17 37.80
N ALA A 3 -2.01 30.09 37.94
CA ALA A 3 -1.35 29.37 36.85
C ALA A 3 -0.98 27.97 37.36
N THR A 4 -1.88 27.03 37.14
CA THR A 4 -1.72 25.59 37.35
C THR A 4 -0.67 25.08 36.35
N ASP A 5 0.53 24.80 36.84
CA ASP A 5 1.66 24.38 36.00
C ASP A 5 1.50 22.90 35.57
N PRO A 6 1.37 22.60 34.26
CA PRO A 6 1.24 21.23 33.76
C PRO A 6 2.44 20.34 34.14
N ILE A 7 3.61 20.92 34.40
CA ILE A 7 4.81 20.20 34.81
C ILE A 7 4.66 19.65 36.23
N ARG A 8 4.03 20.42 37.13
CA ARG A 8 3.81 20.00 38.53
C ARG A 8 2.80 18.84 38.60
N ARG A 9 1.72 18.92 37.82
CA ARG A 9 0.73 17.82 37.67
C ARG A 9 1.37 16.52 37.20
N SER A 10 2.19 16.60 36.16
CA SER A 10 2.88 15.43 35.61
C SER A 10 3.82 14.80 36.65
N THR A 11 4.53 15.62 37.42
CA THR A 11 5.50 15.14 38.43
C THR A 11 4.81 14.45 39.61
N ASP A 12 3.68 15.00 40.09
CA ASP A 12 2.93 14.41 41.21
C ASP A 12 2.28 13.07 40.82
N ILE A 13 1.74 12.97 39.59
CA ILE A 13 1.17 11.72 39.06
C ILE A 13 2.25 10.66 38.88
N HIS A 14 3.43 11.01 38.32
CA HIS A 14 4.54 10.07 38.17
C HIS A 14 4.97 9.49 39.52
N ARG A 15 5.14 10.34 40.54
CA ARG A 15 5.58 9.89 41.86
C ARG A 15 4.56 8.95 42.52
N LEU A 16 3.28 9.29 42.46
CA LEU A 16 2.23 8.48 43.09
C LEU A 16 1.97 7.17 42.31
N LEU A 17 2.12 7.18 40.99
CA LEU A 17 2.02 5.99 40.16
C LEU A 17 3.22 5.05 40.36
N ASP A 18 4.43 5.59 40.49
CA ASP A 18 5.63 4.82 40.82
C ASP A 18 5.51 4.14 42.20
N GLU A 19 4.95 4.87 43.17
CA GLU A 19 4.66 4.35 44.51
C GLU A 19 3.61 3.24 44.47
N ALA A 20 2.58 3.37 43.64
CA ALA A 20 1.52 2.38 43.52
C ALA A 20 1.95 1.10 42.77
N PHE A 21 2.95 1.20 41.89
CA PHE A 21 3.60 0.05 41.23
C PHE A 21 4.81 -0.50 41.99
N ALA A 22 5.09 0.02 43.20
CA ALA A 22 6.22 -0.44 44.00
C ALA A 22 6.07 -1.93 44.38
N GLY A 23 7.03 -2.75 43.94
CA GLY A 23 7.05 -4.19 44.19
C GLY A 23 6.33 -5.05 43.14
N VAL A 24 5.84 -4.46 42.05
CA VAL A 24 5.37 -5.19 40.86
C VAL A 24 6.58 -5.54 39.97
N GLU A 25 6.62 -6.76 39.44
CA GLU A 25 7.67 -7.17 38.50
C GLU A 25 7.59 -6.35 37.21
N LEU A 26 8.74 -5.81 36.76
CA LEU A 26 8.80 -4.96 35.57
C LEU A 26 8.95 -5.81 34.31
N THR A 27 7.82 -6.14 33.69
CA THR A 27 7.72 -6.78 32.37
C THR A 27 7.31 -5.74 31.31
N PRO A 28 7.50 -6.00 30.00
CA PRO A 28 7.01 -5.10 28.95
C PRO A 28 5.51 -4.81 29.05
N GLU A 29 4.72 -5.79 29.49
CA GLU A 29 3.27 -5.68 29.65
C GLU A 29 2.88 -4.79 30.82
N THR A 30 3.56 -4.90 31.97
CA THR A 30 3.35 -4.00 33.11
C THR A 30 3.85 -2.59 32.84
N GLN A 31 4.87 -2.44 32.00
CA GLN A 31 5.33 -1.14 31.53
C GLN A 31 4.29 -0.46 30.62
N ASP A 32 3.72 -1.19 29.65
CA ASP A 32 2.66 -0.66 28.78
C ASP A 32 1.38 -0.30 29.58
N LEU A 33 0.98 -1.16 30.53
CA LEU A 33 -0.17 -0.89 31.42
C LEU A 33 0.04 0.37 32.26
N LYS A 34 1.26 0.60 32.75
CA LYS A 34 1.61 1.80 33.50
C LYS A 34 1.48 3.07 32.65
N GLU A 35 1.89 3.02 31.39
CA GLU A 35 1.74 4.15 30.45
C GLU A 35 0.26 4.43 30.14
N GLU A 36 -0.56 3.40 29.94
CA GLU A 36 -2.00 3.54 29.70
C GLU A 36 -2.74 4.13 30.91
N ILE A 37 -2.45 3.63 32.11
CA ILE A 37 -3.03 4.14 33.36
C ILE A 37 -2.62 5.60 33.58
N ARG A 38 -1.37 5.97 33.25
CA ARG A 38 -0.90 7.35 33.38
C ARG A 38 -1.72 8.31 32.51
N ASP A 39 -1.97 7.94 31.26
CA ASP A 39 -2.70 8.79 30.32
C ASP A 39 -4.17 8.95 30.75
N ASN A 40 -4.80 7.88 31.25
CA ASN A 40 -6.15 7.91 31.81
C ASN A 40 -6.22 8.75 33.10
N LEU A 41 -5.21 8.65 33.98
CA LEU A 41 -5.12 9.46 35.21
C LEU A 41 -4.97 10.95 34.89
N LEU A 42 -4.17 11.31 33.88
CA LEU A 42 -4.02 12.70 33.44
C LEU A 42 -5.36 13.30 32.99
N PHE A 43 -6.15 12.51 32.24
CA PHE A 43 -7.48 12.92 31.82
C PHE A 43 -8.43 13.09 33.02
N ARG A 44 -8.43 12.13 33.95
CA ARG A 44 -9.31 12.15 35.14
C ARG A 44 -8.97 13.29 36.10
N VAL A 45 -7.68 13.59 36.29
CA VAL A 45 -7.24 14.73 37.12
C VAL A 45 -7.70 16.05 36.50
N ALA A 46 -7.61 16.21 35.18
CA ALA A 46 -8.10 17.40 34.50
C ALA A 46 -9.63 17.59 34.67
N GLU A 47 -10.40 16.50 34.66
CA GLU A 47 -11.83 16.52 34.93
C GLU A 47 -12.15 16.95 36.37
N LEU A 48 -11.44 16.39 37.36
CA LEU A 48 -11.61 16.75 38.77
C LEU A 48 -11.26 18.22 39.04
N GLU A 49 -10.19 18.72 38.44
CA GLU A 49 -9.83 20.13 38.53
C GLU A 49 -10.86 21.04 37.84
N ALA A 50 -11.41 20.63 36.69
CA ALA A 50 -12.49 21.36 36.02
C ALA A 50 -13.77 21.43 36.88
N SER A 51 -13.99 20.45 37.76
CA SER A 51 -15.04 20.46 38.77
C SER A 51 -14.70 21.25 40.05
N GLY A 52 -13.54 21.90 40.09
CA GLY A 52 -13.13 22.80 41.18
C GLY A 52 -12.32 22.15 42.30
N VAL A 53 -11.81 20.93 42.10
CA VAL A 53 -10.91 20.26 43.06
C VAL A 53 -9.49 20.83 42.92
N GLU A 54 -8.82 21.08 44.05
CA GLU A 54 -7.43 21.53 44.06
C GLU A 54 -6.49 20.48 43.42
N PRO A 55 -5.47 20.88 42.63
CA PRO A 55 -4.63 19.97 41.83
C PRO A 55 -4.00 18.81 42.61
N SER A 56 -3.48 19.07 43.81
CA SER A 56 -2.85 18.04 44.64
C SER A 56 -3.84 17.02 45.19
N ASP A 57 -5.10 17.41 45.35
CA ASP A 57 -6.16 16.56 45.86
C ASP A 57 -6.90 15.83 44.74
N ALA A 58 -6.94 16.42 43.54
CA ALA A 58 -7.40 15.78 42.32
C ALA A 58 -6.52 14.56 41.96
N ALA A 59 -5.19 14.70 42.02
CA ALA A 59 -4.26 13.59 41.77
C ALA A 59 -4.43 12.44 42.78
N ARG A 60 -4.51 12.76 44.08
CA ARG A 60 -4.74 11.76 45.12
C ARG A 60 -6.08 11.04 44.98
N ARG A 61 -7.14 11.79 44.65
CA ARG A 61 -8.48 11.24 44.46
C ARG A 61 -8.58 10.36 43.21
N ALA A 62 -7.97 10.78 42.10
CA ALA A 62 -7.91 9.97 40.88
C ALA A 62 -7.19 8.63 41.11
N ILE A 63 -6.13 8.60 41.92
CA ILE A 63 -5.41 7.37 42.26
C ILE A 63 -6.20 6.50 43.24
N ALA A 64 -6.91 7.11 44.20
CA ALA A 64 -7.80 6.36 45.09
C ALA A 64 -8.99 5.73 44.35
N GLU A 65 -9.48 6.36 43.26
CA GLU A 65 -10.52 5.81 42.38
C GLU A 65 -10.03 4.60 41.56
N LEU A 66 -8.71 4.44 41.38
CA LEU A 66 -8.11 3.34 40.64
C LEU A 66 -8.20 1.98 41.37
N GLY A 67 -8.33 2.00 42.70
CA GLY A 67 -8.45 0.79 43.52
C GLY A 67 -7.13 0.02 43.69
N ASP A 68 -7.22 -1.30 43.96
CA ASP A 68 -6.05 -2.16 44.19
C ASP A 68 -5.35 -2.52 42.87
N ILE A 69 -4.23 -1.87 42.58
CA ILE A 69 -3.42 -2.08 41.38
C ILE A 69 -2.88 -3.51 41.32
N ARG A 70 -2.63 -4.17 42.45
CA ARG A 70 -2.16 -5.56 42.44
C ARG A 70 -3.25 -6.49 41.95
N ALA A 71 -4.51 -6.24 42.34
CA ALA A 71 -5.65 -6.97 41.80
C ALA A 71 -5.89 -6.69 40.30
N LEU A 72 -5.53 -5.50 39.80
CA LEU A 72 -5.55 -5.19 38.36
C LEU A 72 -4.44 -5.93 37.60
N VAL A 73 -3.20 -5.95 38.13
CA VAL A 73 -2.07 -6.66 37.53
C VAL A 73 -2.28 -8.18 37.58
N ASP A 74 -2.74 -8.70 38.72
CA ASP A 74 -3.08 -10.13 38.88
C ASP A 74 -4.34 -10.49 38.07
N GLY A 75 -5.27 -9.55 37.92
CA GLY A 75 -6.46 -9.66 37.10
C GLY A 75 -6.13 -9.71 35.60
N GLU A 76 -5.16 -8.93 35.13
CA GLU A 76 -4.64 -8.96 33.75
C GLU A 76 -3.78 -10.22 33.51
N ALA A 77 -3.02 -10.68 34.52
CA ALA A 77 -2.27 -11.93 34.46
C ALA A 77 -3.18 -13.18 34.45
N ALA A 78 -4.29 -13.14 35.20
CA ALA A 78 -5.31 -14.19 35.23
C ALA A 78 -6.27 -14.10 34.03
N ALA A 79 -6.56 -12.89 33.57
CA ALA A 79 -7.18 -12.59 32.28
C ALA A 79 -6.10 -12.43 31.21
N ALA A 80 -5.16 -13.37 31.16
CA ALA A 80 -4.40 -13.68 29.96
C ALA A 80 -5.42 -13.99 28.86
N SER A 81 -5.92 -12.91 28.24
CA SER A 81 -6.66 -12.93 27.00
C SER A 81 -5.88 -13.85 26.07
N PRO A 82 -6.55 -14.73 25.30
CA PRO A 82 -5.86 -15.55 24.32
C PRO A 82 -4.97 -14.60 23.52
N ALA A 83 -3.65 -14.81 23.60
CA ALA A 83 -2.60 -13.88 23.19
C ALA A 83 -3.09 -12.94 22.09
N ARG A 84 -3.23 -11.65 22.41
CA ARG A 84 -3.71 -10.62 21.47
C ARG A 84 -2.98 -10.87 20.13
N PRO A 85 -3.70 -11.16 19.03
CA PRO A 85 -3.05 -11.59 17.80
C PRO A 85 -2.03 -10.53 17.43
N GLU A 86 -0.80 -10.98 17.23
CA GLU A 86 0.34 -10.09 17.01
C GLU A 86 0.00 -9.04 15.95
N SER A 87 0.26 -7.77 16.27
CA SER A 87 -0.02 -6.69 15.35
C SER A 87 0.79 -6.84 14.07
N ALA A 88 0.19 -6.37 12.98
CA ALA A 88 0.75 -6.48 11.66
C ALA A 88 2.15 -5.86 11.51
N SER A 89 2.33 -4.75 12.21
CA SER A 89 3.56 -3.98 12.27
C SER A 89 4.63 -4.71 13.09
N ALA A 90 4.28 -5.34 14.21
CA ALA A 90 5.20 -6.14 15.01
C ALA A 90 5.76 -7.33 14.21
N ALA A 91 4.89 -8.06 13.50
CA ALA A 91 5.29 -9.20 12.67
C ALA A 91 6.22 -8.78 11.53
N ALA A 92 5.97 -7.61 10.92
CA ALA A 92 6.79 -7.04 9.86
C ALA A 92 8.17 -6.58 10.35
N LEU A 93 8.26 -6.01 11.56
CA LEU A 93 9.52 -5.58 12.18
C LEU A 93 10.41 -6.78 12.52
N ARG A 94 9.84 -7.85 13.10
CA ARG A 94 10.62 -9.06 13.39
C ARG A 94 11.16 -9.75 12.13
N ASN A 95 10.35 -9.80 11.07
CA ASN A 95 10.72 -10.46 9.81
C ASN A 95 11.45 -9.53 8.82
N GLN A 96 11.87 -8.34 9.28
CA GLN A 96 12.42 -7.31 8.41
C GLN A 96 13.71 -7.79 7.72
N VAL A 97 13.70 -7.79 6.39
CA VAL A 97 14.88 -8.07 5.58
C VAL A 97 15.47 -6.77 5.08
N ARG A 98 16.74 -6.50 5.41
CA ARG A 98 17.46 -5.35 4.89
C ARG A 98 17.93 -5.62 3.45
N PRO A 99 17.65 -4.73 2.49
CA PRO A 99 18.19 -4.85 1.15
C PRO A 99 19.71 -4.85 1.16
N LYS A 100 20.33 -5.57 0.22
CA LYS A 100 21.78 -5.55 0.06
C LYS A 100 22.23 -4.15 -0.37
N PRO A 101 23.27 -3.54 0.25
CA PRO A 101 23.70 -2.19 -0.12
C PRO A 101 24.11 -2.07 -1.59
N GLY A 102 24.74 -3.11 -2.15
CA GLY A 102 25.08 -3.14 -3.58
C GLY A 102 23.87 -3.13 -4.52
N PHE A 103 22.74 -3.72 -4.11
CA PHE A 103 21.49 -3.63 -4.88
C PHE A 103 20.98 -2.19 -4.92
N VAL A 104 20.99 -1.48 -3.79
CA VAL A 104 20.54 -0.09 -3.68
C VAL A 104 21.39 0.82 -4.56
N VAL A 105 22.71 0.73 -4.42
CA VAL A 105 23.65 1.55 -5.22
C VAL A 105 23.47 1.29 -6.71
N ARG A 106 23.42 0.03 -7.14
CA ARG A 106 23.23 -0.31 -8.57
C ARG A 106 21.89 0.20 -9.09
N THR A 107 20.82 0.01 -8.33
CA THR A 107 19.47 0.46 -8.70
C THR A 107 19.44 1.98 -8.89
N VAL A 108 19.97 2.72 -7.92
CA VAL A 108 20.04 4.19 -7.97
C VAL A 108 20.85 4.65 -9.18
N LEU A 109 22.05 4.10 -9.40
CA LEU A 109 22.90 4.49 -10.54
C LEU A 109 22.23 4.20 -11.89
N ILE A 110 21.63 3.02 -12.06
CA ILE A 110 20.96 2.66 -13.32
C ILE A 110 19.69 3.50 -13.52
N SER A 111 18.92 3.77 -12.46
CA SER A 111 17.76 4.66 -12.54
C SER A 111 18.15 6.10 -12.92
N ILE A 112 19.26 6.61 -12.40
CA ILE A 112 19.79 7.93 -12.81
C ILE A 112 20.16 7.91 -14.30
N VAL A 113 20.87 6.87 -14.77
CA VAL A 113 21.22 6.74 -16.20
C VAL A 113 19.98 6.68 -17.08
N ALA A 114 18.97 5.89 -16.69
CA ALA A 114 17.71 5.80 -17.42
C ALA A 114 16.96 7.14 -17.44
N ALA A 115 16.91 7.85 -16.31
CA ALA A 115 16.28 9.16 -16.21
C ALA A 115 17.00 10.20 -17.08
N VAL A 116 18.34 10.23 -17.06
CA VAL A 116 19.15 11.10 -17.92
C VAL A 116 18.90 10.77 -19.40
N ALA A 117 18.85 9.49 -19.77
CA ALA A 117 18.56 9.08 -21.14
C ALA A 117 17.17 9.56 -21.61
N LEU A 118 16.15 9.45 -20.75
CA LEU A 118 14.81 9.96 -21.04
C LEU A 118 14.78 11.48 -21.17
N VAL A 119 15.44 12.22 -20.28
CA VAL A 119 15.52 13.69 -20.33
C VAL A 119 16.21 14.13 -21.62
N LEU A 120 17.36 13.55 -21.96
CA LEU A 120 18.07 13.86 -23.20
C LEU A 120 17.24 13.52 -24.44
N LEU A 121 16.51 12.39 -24.41
CA LEU A 121 15.59 12.01 -25.48
C LEU A 121 14.53 13.10 -25.67
N VAL A 122 13.84 13.51 -24.60
CA VAL A 122 12.80 14.54 -24.66
C VAL A 122 13.37 15.86 -25.19
N LEU A 123 14.49 16.33 -24.64
CA LEU A 123 15.14 17.57 -25.10
C LEU A 123 15.55 17.51 -26.58
N GLY A 124 15.97 16.34 -27.06
CA GLY A 124 16.30 16.11 -28.47
C GLY A 124 15.10 16.03 -29.41
N LEU A 125 13.96 15.53 -28.91
CA LEU A 125 12.70 15.46 -29.64
C LEU A 125 12.04 16.84 -29.76
N VAL A 126 12.09 17.67 -28.72
CA VAL A 126 11.55 19.04 -28.74
C VAL A 126 12.49 20.06 -29.40
N GLY A 127 13.66 19.63 -29.85
CA GLY A 127 14.61 20.48 -30.59
C GLY A 127 15.45 21.42 -29.71
N VAL A 128 15.43 21.27 -28.38
CA VAL A 128 16.32 22.02 -27.47
C VAL A 128 17.78 21.57 -27.65
N LEU A 129 17.99 20.27 -27.89
CA LEU A 129 19.30 19.70 -28.21
C LEU A 129 19.28 19.10 -29.62
N SER A 130 20.33 19.36 -30.40
CA SER A 130 20.45 18.81 -31.76
C SER A 130 21.15 17.45 -31.73
N PHE A 131 20.36 16.39 -31.62
CA PHE A 131 20.84 15.02 -31.72
C PHE A 131 20.47 14.40 -33.07
N GLY A 132 21.37 13.56 -33.60
CA GLY A 132 21.07 12.73 -34.76
C GLY A 132 20.06 11.64 -34.41
N THR A 133 19.30 11.17 -35.41
CA THR A 133 18.23 10.18 -35.22
C THR A 133 18.72 8.90 -34.52
N GLY A 134 19.91 8.40 -34.89
CA GLY A 134 20.50 7.22 -34.23
C GLY A 134 20.75 7.40 -32.74
N VAL A 135 21.10 8.62 -32.29
CA VAL A 135 21.28 8.93 -30.87
C VAL A 135 19.94 8.89 -30.14
N LEU A 136 18.88 9.44 -30.73
CA LEU A 136 17.53 9.40 -30.13
C LEU A 136 17.02 7.96 -29.98
N ILE A 137 17.23 7.12 -30.99
CA ILE A 137 16.92 5.68 -30.91
C ILE A 137 17.74 5.00 -29.79
N GLY A 138 19.03 5.30 -29.72
CA GLY A 138 19.91 4.80 -28.67
C GLY A 138 19.45 5.21 -27.27
N LEU A 139 19.02 6.46 -27.09
CA LEU A 139 18.49 6.96 -25.82
C LEU A 139 17.19 6.25 -25.42
N SER A 140 16.28 5.97 -26.36
CA SER A 140 15.10 5.14 -26.10
C SER A 140 15.47 3.73 -25.62
N ALA A 141 16.47 3.10 -26.26
CA ALA A 141 16.95 1.79 -25.88
C ALA A 141 17.64 1.79 -24.49
N VAL A 142 18.48 2.78 -24.20
CA VAL A 142 19.14 2.93 -22.89
C VAL A 142 18.12 3.15 -21.77
N PHE A 143 17.11 4.00 -22.01
CA PHE A 143 16.01 4.22 -21.07
C PHE A 143 15.27 2.92 -20.75
N GLY A 144 14.82 2.20 -21.78
CA GLY A 144 14.11 0.94 -21.59
C GLY A 144 14.98 -0.13 -20.94
N ALA A 145 16.19 -0.35 -21.43
CA ALA A 145 17.12 -1.33 -20.88
C ALA A 145 17.45 -1.05 -19.40
N GLY A 146 17.70 0.22 -19.03
CA GLY A 146 17.98 0.60 -17.65
C GLY A 146 16.85 0.22 -16.70
N LEU A 147 15.60 0.58 -17.04
CA LEU A 147 14.45 0.21 -16.23
C LEU A 147 14.18 -1.31 -16.24
N GLY A 148 14.46 -1.98 -17.36
CA GLY A 148 14.39 -3.44 -17.43
C GLY A 148 15.37 -4.14 -16.47
N VAL A 149 16.62 -3.66 -16.38
CA VAL A 149 17.60 -4.19 -15.42
C VAL A 149 17.14 -3.95 -13.98
N VAL A 150 16.65 -2.74 -13.68
CA VAL A 150 16.10 -2.41 -12.35
C VAL A 150 14.93 -3.33 -11.99
N THR A 151 14.02 -3.61 -12.91
CA THR A 151 12.92 -4.55 -12.69
C THR A 151 13.42 -5.97 -12.41
N ALA A 152 14.35 -6.48 -13.21
CA ALA A 152 14.92 -7.81 -12.99
C ALA A 152 15.60 -7.92 -11.62
N ASP A 153 16.37 -6.89 -11.25
CA ASP A 153 17.07 -6.84 -9.97
C ASP A 153 16.13 -6.77 -8.78
N ALA A 154 15.10 -5.93 -8.86
CA ALA A 154 14.09 -5.80 -7.83
C ALA A 154 13.36 -7.13 -7.59
N LEU A 155 13.10 -7.90 -8.66
CA LEU A 155 12.45 -9.21 -8.54
C LEU A 155 13.37 -10.30 -7.98
N ARG A 156 14.68 -10.19 -8.15
CA ARG A 156 15.68 -11.12 -7.58
C ARG A 156 16.03 -10.79 -6.13
N GLN A 157 15.71 -9.59 -5.67
CA GLN A 157 15.98 -9.18 -4.30
C GLN A 157 14.95 -9.80 -3.36
N GLU A 158 15.45 -10.46 -2.31
CA GLU A 158 14.58 -10.92 -1.23
C GLU A 158 14.04 -9.71 -0.45
N THR A 159 12.74 -9.73 -0.16
CA THR A 159 12.08 -8.70 0.62
C THR A 159 11.54 -9.28 1.93
N THR A 160 11.09 -8.39 2.81
CA THR A 160 10.41 -8.77 4.06
C THR A 160 9.22 -9.70 3.79
N THR A 161 8.48 -9.48 2.70
CA THR A 161 7.22 -10.18 2.39
C THR A 161 7.33 -11.28 1.35
N ASN A 162 8.37 -11.30 0.52
CA ASN A 162 8.47 -12.19 -0.64
C ASN A 162 9.83 -12.89 -0.74
N HIS A 163 9.81 -14.15 -1.19
CA HIS A 163 10.98 -14.86 -1.65
C HIS A 163 11.50 -14.30 -2.99
N PRO A 164 12.82 -14.38 -3.25
CA PRO A 164 13.40 -13.92 -4.51
C PRO A 164 12.91 -14.76 -5.69
N LEU A 165 12.70 -14.11 -6.83
CA LEU A 165 12.20 -14.77 -8.02
C LEU A 165 13.35 -15.50 -8.76
N PRO A 166 13.12 -16.71 -9.33
CA PRO A 166 14.15 -17.43 -10.08
C PRO A 166 14.75 -16.57 -11.19
N THR A 167 16.07 -16.59 -11.33
CA THR A 167 16.83 -15.66 -12.21
C THR A 167 16.26 -15.60 -13.63
N GLY A 168 15.95 -16.75 -14.24
CA GLY A 168 15.42 -16.78 -15.62
C GLY A 168 14.10 -16.01 -15.78
N ARG A 169 13.17 -16.20 -14.84
CA ARG A 169 11.88 -15.48 -14.87
C ARG A 169 12.06 -14.00 -14.54
N ALA A 170 12.95 -13.65 -13.60
CA ALA A 170 13.20 -12.26 -13.26
C ALA A 170 13.82 -11.48 -14.43
N VAL A 171 14.77 -12.11 -15.14
CA VAL A 171 15.35 -11.56 -16.37
C VAL A 171 14.28 -11.44 -17.46
N ALA A 172 13.39 -12.42 -17.61
CA ALA A 172 12.30 -12.32 -18.58
C ALA A 172 11.35 -11.14 -18.28
N PHE A 173 10.96 -10.96 -17.02
CA PHE A 173 10.19 -9.77 -16.61
C PHE A 173 10.93 -8.48 -16.92
N GLY A 174 12.20 -8.37 -16.52
CA GLY A 174 13.00 -7.17 -16.79
C GLY A 174 13.19 -6.88 -18.28
N ALA A 175 13.50 -7.91 -19.08
CA ALA A 175 13.65 -7.78 -20.52
C ALA A 175 12.35 -7.31 -21.18
N SER A 176 11.19 -7.91 -20.82
CA SER A 176 9.90 -7.49 -21.36
C SER A 176 9.54 -6.07 -20.93
N THR A 177 9.75 -5.69 -19.67
CA THR A 177 9.57 -4.30 -19.22
C THR A 177 10.47 -3.34 -19.99
N GLY A 178 11.74 -3.69 -20.20
CA GLY A 178 12.66 -2.85 -20.94
C GLY A 178 12.30 -2.68 -22.41
N VAL A 179 11.90 -3.77 -23.09
CA VAL A 179 11.41 -3.73 -24.48
C VAL A 179 10.13 -2.90 -24.59
N LEU A 180 9.19 -3.06 -23.65
CA LEU A 180 7.96 -2.27 -23.61
C LEU A 180 8.27 -0.77 -23.55
N LEU A 181 9.13 -0.36 -22.62
CA LEU A 181 9.46 1.04 -22.39
C LEU A 181 10.32 1.62 -23.53
N ALA A 182 11.26 0.85 -24.06
CA ALA A 182 12.04 1.25 -25.24
C ALA A 182 11.12 1.43 -26.47
N GLY A 183 10.18 0.51 -26.69
CA GLY A 183 9.21 0.60 -27.78
C GLY A 183 8.31 1.83 -27.66
N LEU A 184 7.80 2.12 -26.47
CA LEU A 184 7.00 3.33 -26.22
C LEU A 184 7.81 4.61 -26.43
N ALA A 185 9.06 4.67 -25.94
CA ALA A 185 9.94 5.82 -26.13
C ALA A 185 10.33 6.01 -27.61
N PHE A 186 10.56 4.90 -28.33
CA PHE A 186 10.89 4.90 -29.76
C PHE A 186 9.75 5.47 -30.61
N THR A 187 8.49 5.27 -30.22
CA THR A 187 7.34 5.89 -30.90
C THR A 187 7.46 7.40 -30.98
N GLY A 188 7.97 8.07 -29.94
CA GLY A 188 8.24 9.51 -29.97
C GLY A 188 9.28 9.89 -31.04
N VAL A 189 10.32 9.08 -31.20
CA VAL A 189 11.34 9.26 -32.25
C VAL A 189 10.72 9.07 -33.63
N VAL A 190 9.87 8.06 -33.81
CA VAL A 190 9.20 7.81 -35.08
C VAL A 190 8.36 9.00 -35.51
N ILE A 191 7.48 9.48 -34.62
CA ILE A 191 6.56 10.58 -34.91
C ILE A 191 7.31 11.86 -35.34
N VAL A 192 8.47 12.14 -34.74
CA VAL A 192 9.19 13.40 -34.97
C VAL A 192 10.23 13.29 -36.09
N ARG A 193 10.85 12.12 -36.29
CA ARG A 193 12.10 12.01 -37.07
C ARG A 193 12.09 10.94 -38.17
N LEU A 194 11.14 9.99 -38.17
CA LEU A 194 11.14 8.87 -39.11
C LEU A 194 9.83 8.82 -39.90
N ASP A 195 9.83 7.99 -40.94
CA ASP A 195 8.60 7.64 -41.66
C ASP A 195 7.65 6.87 -40.73
N LEU A 196 6.34 7.13 -40.86
CA LEU A 196 5.31 6.53 -40.03
C LEU A 196 5.29 4.99 -40.15
N ALA A 197 5.77 4.40 -41.24
CA ALA A 197 5.91 2.95 -41.39
C ALA A 197 6.75 2.31 -40.27
N TRP A 198 7.71 3.04 -39.68
CA TRP A 198 8.52 2.55 -38.56
C TRP A 198 7.72 2.37 -37.27
N ILE A 199 6.50 2.92 -37.18
CA ILE A 199 5.61 2.72 -36.03
C ILE A 199 5.21 1.25 -35.87
N ILE A 200 5.18 0.50 -36.98
CA ILE A 200 4.88 -0.93 -36.98
C ILE A 200 5.90 -1.68 -36.12
N LEU A 201 7.18 -1.32 -36.21
CA LEU A 201 8.24 -1.92 -35.39
C LEU A 201 8.03 -1.63 -33.90
N GLY A 202 7.73 -0.37 -33.55
CA GLY A 202 7.43 0.03 -32.16
C GLY A 202 6.21 -0.71 -31.60
N ALA A 203 5.15 -0.80 -32.39
CA ALA A 203 3.92 -1.51 -32.02
C ALA A 203 4.16 -3.01 -31.79
N LEU A 204 4.92 -3.67 -32.68
CA LEU A 204 5.26 -5.09 -32.52
C LEU A 204 6.05 -5.36 -31.24
N LEU A 205 7.02 -4.51 -30.90
CA LEU A 205 7.79 -4.62 -29.65
C LEU A 205 6.88 -4.49 -28.41
N VAL A 206 5.98 -3.50 -28.42
CA VAL A 206 5.02 -3.28 -27.33
C VAL A 206 4.07 -4.47 -27.17
N ILE A 207 3.49 -4.96 -28.27
CA ILE A 207 2.56 -6.10 -28.25
C ILE A 207 3.27 -7.37 -27.75
N ALA A 208 4.47 -7.65 -28.27
CA ALA A 208 5.25 -8.80 -27.83
C ALA A 208 5.59 -8.72 -26.33
N ALA A 209 6.01 -7.55 -25.86
CA ALA A 209 6.31 -7.33 -24.45
C ALA A 209 5.08 -7.52 -23.54
N ILE A 210 3.91 -7.00 -23.94
CA ILE A 210 2.65 -7.21 -23.22
C ILE A 210 2.32 -8.70 -23.17
N GLY A 211 2.38 -9.42 -24.29
CA GLY A 211 2.10 -10.86 -24.34
C GLY A 211 2.98 -11.67 -23.38
N VAL A 212 4.28 -11.37 -23.35
CA VAL A 212 5.22 -12.04 -22.42
C VAL A 212 4.94 -11.64 -20.96
N LEU A 213 4.69 -10.36 -20.67
CA LEU A 213 4.34 -9.93 -19.30
C LEU A 213 3.05 -10.57 -18.81
N SER A 214 2.03 -10.67 -19.67
CA SER A 214 0.77 -11.36 -19.35
C SER A 214 0.99 -12.84 -19.07
N TYR A 215 1.77 -13.53 -19.92
CA TYR A 215 2.13 -14.94 -19.70
C TYR A 215 2.90 -15.14 -18.39
N LEU A 216 3.91 -14.31 -18.13
CA LEU A 216 4.71 -14.39 -16.92
C LEU A 216 3.88 -14.07 -15.68
N GLY A 217 3.00 -13.07 -15.74
CA GLY A 217 2.07 -12.70 -14.67
C GLY A 217 1.08 -13.82 -14.35
N ALA A 218 0.45 -14.40 -15.38
CA ALA A 218 -0.51 -15.49 -15.23
C ALA A 218 0.13 -16.77 -14.66
N THR A 219 1.41 -17.00 -14.92
CA THR A 219 2.16 -18.16 -14.41
C THR A 219 2.92 -17.87 -13.11
N GLN A 220 2.74 -16.70 -12.48
CA GLN A 220 3.36 -16.45 -11.17
C GLN A 220 2.67 -17.30 -10.10
N THR A 221 3.47 -18.07 -9.38
CA THR A 221 3.05 -18.73 -8.15
C THR A 221 3.20 -17.79 -6.96
N ASN A 222 2.42 -18.03 -5.90
CA ASN A 222 2.52 -17.26 -4.68
C ASN A 222 3.94 -17.42 -4.08
N ARG A 223 4.66 -16.30 -3.95
CA ARG A 223 6.03 -16.24 -3.39
C ARG A 223 6.08 -15.61 -2.01
N HIS A 224 4.93 -15.35 -1.42
CA HIS A 224 4.85 -14.74 -0.11
C HIS A 224 5.40 -15.66 0.96
N LYS A 225 6.08 -15.07 1.95
CA LYS A 225 6.61 -15.81 3.10
C LYS A 225 5.46 -16.32 3.98
N PRO A 226 5.65 -17.45 4.69
CA PRO A 226 4.59 -18.07 5.49
C PRO A 226 3.91 -17.11 6.47
N TRP A 227 4.70 -16.28 7.17
CA TRP A 227 4.18 -15.29 8.13
C TRP A 227 3.24 -14.27 7.48
N MET A 228 3.53 -13.87 6.23
CA MET A 228 2.71 -12.91 5.49
C MET A 228 1.41 -13.57 5.01
N VAL A 229 1.48 -14.84 4.61
CA VAL A 229 0.29 -15.63 4.24
C VAL A 229 -0.63 -15.82 5.45
N GLU A 230 -0.08 -16.09 6.62
CA GLU A 230 -0.82 -16.24 7.87
C GLU A 230 -1.48 -14.92 8.29
N GLN A 231 -0.73 -13.82 8.21
CA GLN A 231 -1.25 -12.48 8.45
C GLN A 231 -2.37 -12.09 7.47
N GLN A 232 -2.21 -12.38 6.17
CA GLN A 232 -3.26 -12.18 5.17
C GLN A 232 -4.52 -13.00 5.47
N ARG A 233 -4.37 -14.23 5.98
CA ARG A 233 -5.52 -15.05 6.42
C ARG A 233 -6.19 -14.45 7.65
N ALA A 234 -5.41 -13.98 8.63
CA ALA A 234 -5.93 -13.33 9.83
C ALA A 234 -6.65 -12.00 9.53
N MET A 235 -6.18 -11.26 8.52
CA MET A 235 -6.82 -10.03 8.04
C MET A 235 -7.93 -10.25 7.01
N ARG A 236 -8.13 -11.50 6.57
CA ARG A 236 -9.22 -11.83 5.64
C ARG A 236 -10.52 -11.78 6.43
N THR A 237 -11.04 -10.58 6.62
CA THR A 237 -12.45 -10.38 7.00
C THR A 237 -13.28 -11.12 5.96
N GLY A 238 -14.22 -11.95 6.43
CA GLY A 238 -15.12 -12.73 5.55
C GLY A 238 -15.68 -11.84 4.46
N ASN A 239 -15.34 -12.14 3.21
CA ASN A 239 -15.92 -11.46 2.07
C ASN A 239 -17.25 -12.13 1.78
N ARG A 240 -18.33 -11.35 1.69
CA ARG A 240 -19.67 -11.87 1.36
C ARG A 240 -19.69 -12.74 0.11
N PHE A 241 -18.79 -12.54 -0.85
CA PHE A 241 -18.69 -13.40 -2.03
C PHE A 241 -18.15 -14.81 -1.74
N GLU A 242 -17.35 -14.97 -0.68
CA GLU A 242 -16.87 -16.27 -0.20
C GLU A 242 -17.95 -16.97 0.66
N GLU A 243 -18.75 -16.19 1.38
CA GLU A 243 -19.84 -16.70 2.25
C GLU A 243 -21.14 -16.99 1.48
N ASP A 244 -21.46 -16.20 0.45
CA ASP A 244 -22.66 -16.32 -0.38
C ASP A 244 -22.27 -16.38 -1.88
N PRO A 245 -22.09 -17.59 -2.44
CA PRO A 245 -21.73 -17.77 -3.85
C PRO A 245 -22.81 -17.22 -4.81
N ALA A 246 -24.07 -17.10 -4.38
CA ALA A 246 -25.11 -16.51 -5.20
C ALA A 246 -24.93 -14.99 -5.37
N SER A 247 -24.40 -14.30 -4.35
CA SER A 247 -24.03 -12.88 -4.44
C SER A 247 -22.88 -12.66 -5.43
N ALA A 248 -21.88 -13.55 -5.46
CA ALA A 248 -20.79 -13.51 -6.42
C ALA A 248 -21.28 -13.72 -7.87
N ALA A 249 -22.19 -14.67 -8.08
CA ALA A 249 -22.81 -14.91 -9.38
C ALA A 249 -23.62 -13.69 -9.88
N ARG A 250 -24.41 -13.06 -9.00
CA ARG A 250 -25.16 -11.84 -9.32
C ARG A 250 -24.25 -10.68 -9.70
N PHE A 251 -23.14 -10.49 -8.96
CA PHE A 251 -22.13 -9.49 -9.30
C PHE A 251 -21.56 -9.73 -10.70
N GLY A 252 -21.22 -10.98 -11.03
CA GLY A 252 -20.73 -11.35 -12.36
C GLY A 252 -21.72 -11.02 -13.47
N ILE A 253 -23.00 -11.39 -13.29
CA ILE A 253 -24.07 -11.09 -14.26
C ILE A 253 -24.24 -9.57 -14.45
N TYR A 254 -24.28 -8.78 -13.37
CA TYR A 254 -24.43 -7.32 -13.46
C TYR A 254 -23.22 -6.65 -14.08
N THR A 255 -22.01 -7.15 -13.81
CA THR A 255 -20.78 -6.65 -14.42
C THR A 255 -20.79 -6.90 -15.92
N ALA A 256 -21.12 -8.12 -16.35
CA ALA A 256 -21.22 -8.46 -17.77
C ALA A 256 -22.27 -7.61 -18.50
N ALA A 257 -23.46 -7.44 -17.90
CA ALA A 257 -24.50 -6.58 -18.43
C ALA A 257 -24.04 -5.12 -18.55
N THR A 258 -23.40 -4.59 -17.50
CA THR A 258 -22.90 -3.21 -17.45
C THR A 258 -21.89 -2.95 -18.56
N TRP A 259 -20.90 -3.84 -18.74
CA TRP A 259 -19.90 -3.68 -19.79
C TRP A 259 -20.47 -3.85 -21.20
N THR A 260 -21.42 -4.78 -21.38
CA THR A 260 -22.09 -4.96 -22.67
C THR A 260 -22.81 -3.67 -23.08
N VAL A 261 -23.56 -3.06 -22.16
CA VAL A 261 -24.23 -1.77 -22.39
C VAL A 261 -23.20 -0.66 -22.63
N ALA A 262 -22.14 -0.59 -21.83
CA ALA A 262 -21.10 0.44 -21.99
C ALA A 262 -20.44 0.39 -23.37
N PHE A 263 -20.13 -0.79 -23.90
CA PHE A 263 -19.56 -0.94 -25.24
C PHE A 263 -20.54 -0.57 -26.35
N VAL A 264 -21.80 -1.00 -26.24
CA VAL A 264 -22.85 -0.62 -27.21
C VAL A 264 -23.01 0.90 -27.24
N VAL A 265 -23.09 1.54 -26.07
CA VAL A 265 -23.19 3.01 -25.97
C VAL A 265 -21.93 3.70 -26.51
N ALA A 266 -20.73 3.18 -26.24
CA ALA A 266 -19.48 3.72 -26.78
C ALA A 266 -19.46 3.70 -28.31
N ILE A 267 -19.91 2.61 -28.93
CA ILE A 267 -20.01 2.49 -30.39
C ILE A 267 -21.03 3.49 -30.94
N VAL A 268 -22.22 3.59 -30.32
CA VAL A 268 -23.26 4.54 -30.72
C VAL A 268 -22.74 5.97 -30.62
N LEU A 269 -22.09 6.36 -29.52
CA LEU A 269 -21.46 7.67 -29.34
C LEU A 269 -20.37 7.92 -30.39
N GLY A 270 -19.55 6.91 -30.69
CA GLY A 270 -18.54 6.97 -31.75
C GLY A 270 -19.11 7.34 -33.11
N PHE A 271 -20.23 6.73 -33.49
CA PHE A 271 -20.90 7.00 -34.77
C PHE A 271 -21.77 8.26 -34.79
N THR A 272 -22.30 8.71 -33.65
CA THR A 272 -23.27 9.82 -33.59
C THR A 272 -22.63 11.16 -33.25
N VAL A 273 -21.73 11.20 -32.26
CA VAL A 273 -21.12 12.43 -31.74
C VAL A 273 -19.62 12.48 -32.04
N GLY A 274 -19.00 11.33 -32.25
CA GLY A 274 -17.59 11.17 -32.60
C GLY A 274 -16.81 10.37 -31.58
N TRP A 275 -15.74 9.73 -32.05
CA TRP A 275 -14.91 8.80 -31.26
C TRP A 275 -14.25 9.41 -30.03
N LEU A 276 -14.13 10.73 -29.95
CA LEU A 276 -13.61 11.43 -28.77
C LEU A 276 -14.52 11.26 -27.53
N TRP A 277 -15.83 11.04 -27.74
CA TRP A 277 -16.82 10.91 -26.66
C TRP A 277 -17.11 9.47 -26.26
N ALA A 278 -16.71 8.49 -27.08
CA ALA A 278 -16.88 7.06 -26.79
C ALA A 278 -16.28 6.62 -25.43
N PRO A 279 -15.12 7.14 -24.96
CA PRO A 279 -14.59 6.81 -23.64
C PRO A 279 -15.51 7.17 -22.45
N VAL A 280 -16.40 8.17 -22.60
CA VAL A 280 -17.31 8.57 -21.51
C VAL A 280 -18.24 7.42 -21.11
N ALA A 281 -18.70 6.62 -22.07
CA ALA A 281 -19.54 5.45 -21.80
C ALA A 281 -18.79 4.38 -21.01
N LEU A 282 -17.49 4.18 -21.30
CA LEU A 282 -16.65 3.23 -20.57
C LEU A 282 -16.42 3.68 -19.12
N VAL A 283 -16.19 4.98 -18.91
CA VAL A 283 -16.08 5.57 -17.57
C VAL A 283 -17.40 5.41 -16.81
N GLY A 284 -18.54 5.69 -17.45
CA GLY A 284 -19.86 5.48 -16.85
C GLY A 284 -20.11 4.03 -16.44
N GLY A 285 -19.79 3.07 -17.32
CA GLY A 285 -19.87 1.64 -17.02
C GLY A 285 -18.99 1.24 -15.84
N PHE A 286 -17.77 1.77 -15.77
CA PHE A 286 -16.86 1.55 -14.65
C PHE A 286 -17.41 2.08 -13.32
N VAL A 287 -17.98 3.30 -13.31
CA VAL A 287 -18.62 3.88 -12.11
C VAL A 287 -19.80 3.03 -11.64
N VAL A 288 -20.67 2.58 -12.55
CA VAL A 288 -21.80 1.71 -12.22
C VAL A 288 -21.31 0.38 -11.63
N MET A 289 -20.29 -0.23 -12.22
CA MET A 289 -19.68 -1.45 -11.70
C MET A 289 -19.16 -1.28 -10.27
N LEU A 290 -18.48 -0.17 -9.97
CA LEU A 290 -18.00 0.14 -8.62
C LEU A 290 -19.14 0.33 -7.61
N ILE A 291 -20.24 0.98 -8.01
CA ILE A 291 -21.43 1.14 -7.15
C ILE A 291 -22.08 -0.22 -6.85
N VAL A 292 -22.23 -1.06 -7.88
CA VAL A 292 -22.77 -2.42 -7.72
C VAL A 292 -21.89 -3.24 -6.79
N LEU A 293 -20.57 -3.18 -6.98
CA LEU A 293 -19.60 -3.84 -6.11
C LEU A 293 -19.74 -3.37 -4.65
N ALA A 294 -19.76 -2.06 -4.42
CA ALA A 294 -19.88 -1.49 -3.08
C ALA A 294 -21.19 -1.90 -2.39
N ARG A 295 -22.32 -1.85 -3.10
CA ARG A 295 -23.61 -2.27 -2.54
C ARG A 295 -23.67 -3.75 -2.19
N MET A 296 -23.07 -4.60 -3.01
CA MET A 296 -23.05 -6.04 -2.75
C MET A 296 -22.10 -6.39 -1.62
N LEU A 297 -20.94 -5.72 -1.55
CA LEU A 297 -19.92 -5.97 -0.55
C LEU A 297 -20.31 -5.45 0.84
N PHE A 298 -21.00 -4.30 0.94
CA PHE A 298 -21.25 -3.62 2.23
C PHE A 298 -22.74 -3.40 2.59
N GLY A 299 -23.69 -3.77 1.73
CA GLY A 299 -25.10 -3.38 1.89
C GLY A 299 -25.95 -4.20 2.88
N ALA A 300 -25.40 -5.20 3.58
CA ALA A 300 -26.16 -6.04 4.52
C ALA A 300 -26.15 -5.54 5.98
N ASP A 301 -25.05 -4.94 6.44
CA ASP A 301 -24.89 -4.55 7.86
C ASP A 301 -25.88 -3.46 8.30
N ALA A 302 -26.43 -2.70 7.35
CA ALA A 302 -27.42 -1.66 7.62
C ALA A 302 -28.82 -2.21 7.99
N ARG A 303 -29.11 -3.50 7.73
CA ARG A 303 -30.43 -4.10 7.99
C ARG A 303 -30.50 -4.92 9.29
N SER A 304 -29.37 -5.24 9.93
CA SER A 304 -29.38 -5.98 11.20
C SER A 304 -29.35 -5.09 12.45
N LYS A 305 -29.34 -3.76 12.27
CA LYS A 305 -29.36 -2.77 13.36
C LYS A 305 -30.66 -1.94 13.40
N GLY A 306 -31.72 -2.41 12.74
CA GLY A 306 -33.04 -1.78 12.73
C GLY A 306 -34.08 -2.65 13.41
#